data_AF-A0AAD6XSN4-F1
#
_entry.id   AF-A0AAD6XSN4-F1
#
_cell.length_a   1.000
_cell.length_b   1.000
_cell.length_c   1.000
_cell.angle_alpha   90.00
_cell.angle_beta   90.00
_cell.angle_gamma   90.00
#
_symmetry.space_group_name_H-M   'P 1'
#
loop_
_entity.id
_entity.type
_entity.pdbx_description
1 polymer ?
#
loop_
_entity_poly.entity_id
_entity_poly.type
_entity_poly.pdbx_seq_one_letter_code
_entity_poly.pdbx_strand_id
1 'polypeptide(L)'
;MFTLPAQAFKFPQLPTNLASKSFRLRSFCARSARTMNYFVGQDLEGNSYYEHPSVLDDPRPKRTVKYKGAGDMWTYVGGQRRLAVQWSSWLTHTRSDPPTFEELQADLLRQERVRRNVALLEARDREEERLRVAASTAPPLTLRVPSLPPDPPAGPPTEPAPMAKALLDTPSSPPSAETEAWTPHAAVRGQ
;
A
#
# COMPACT_ATOMS: atom_id res chain seq x y z
N MET A 1 71.99 -57.21 13.70
CA MET A 1 72.21 -58.68 13.79
C MET A 1 70.84 -59.33 13.67
N PHE A 2 70.42 -59.61 12.44
CA PHE A 2 70.37 -60.95 11.82
C PHE A 2 69.31 -61.86 12.43
N THR A 3 68.17 -62.06 11.75
CA THR A 3 67.66 -63.40 11.41
C THR A 3 66.69 -63.30 10.22
N LEU A 4 67.00 -64.06 9.16
CA LEU A 4 66.19 -64.43 7.98
C LEU A 4 65.07 -65.42 8.40
N PRO A 5 64.41 -66.15 7.48
CA PRO A 5 63.52 -65.76 6.38
C PRO A 5 62.18 -66.53 6.46
N ALA A 6 61.43 -66.49 5.36
CA ALA A 6 60.49 -67.51 4.90
C ALA A 6 59.15 -67.60 5.65
N GLN A 7 58.06 -67.45 4.90
CA GLN A 7 57.32 -68.60 4.40
C GLN A 7 56.41 -68.17 3.25
N ALA A 8 56.68 -68.72 2.07
CA ALA A 8 55.71 -68.82 0.99
C ALA A 8 54.82 -70.02 1.31
N PHE A 9 53.50 -69.86 1.43
CA PHE A 9 52.60 -71.00 1.26
C PHE A 9 51.20 -70.60 0.81
N LYS A 10 50.84 -71.19 -0.34
CA LYS A 10 49.51 -71.61 -0.80
C LYS A 10 48.45 -70.53 -1.08
N PHE A 11 48.22 -70.34 -2.39
CA PHE A 11 46.94 -69.95 -2.95
C PHE A 11 45.79 -70.85 -2.43
N PRO A 12 44.63 -70.24 -2.15
CA PRO A 12 43.37 -70.88 -2.44
C PRO A 12 42.56 -70.07 -3.47
N GLN A 13 41.97 -70.85 -4.36
CA GLN A 13 41.15 -70.51 -5.51
C GLN A 13 40.03 -69.50 -5.23
N LEU A 14 39.71 -68.75 -6.29
CA LEU A 14 38.58 -67.84 -6.42
C LEU A 14 37.23 -68.52 -6.13
N PRO A 15 36.30 -67.84 -5.43
CA PRO A 15 34.89 -68.01 -5.71
C PRO A 15 34.45 -67.02 -6.80
N THR A 16 34.27 -67.53 -8.02
CA THR A 16 33.55 -66.87 -9.11
C THR A 16 32.06 -66.90 -8.81
N ASN A 17 31.52 -65.88 -8.16
CA ASN A 17 30.09 -65.58 -8.22
C ASN A 17 29.83 -64.15 -7.71
N LEU A 18 30.09 -63.17 -8.56
CA LEU A 18 29.46 -61.86 -8.43
C LEU A 18 28.24 -61.87 -9.35
N ALA A 19 27.10 -62.24 -8.77
CA ALA A 19 25.79 -62.01 -9.36
C ALA A 19 25.66 -60.51 -9.65
N SER A 20 25.93 -60.12 -10.90
CA SER A 20 25.71 -58.78 -11.41
C SER A 20 24.20 -58.55 -11.38
N LYS A 21 23.71 -57.99 -10.28
CA LYS A 21 22.39 -57.39 -10.22
C LYS A 21 22.41 -56.23 -11.21
N SER A 22 21.96 -56.48 -12.42
CA SER A 22 21.68 -55.45 -13.41
C SER A 22 20.66 -54.50 -12.78
N PHE A 23 21.18 -53.41 -12.21
CA PHE A 23 20.37 -52.26 -11.86
C PHE A 23 19.80 -51.78 -13.19
N ARG A 24 18.52 -52.05 -13.42
CA ARG A 24 17.78 -51.34 -14.45
C ARG A 24 17.89 -49.88 -14.08
N LEU A 25 18.77 -49.12 -14.76
CA LEU A 25 18.63 -47.69 -14.84
C LEU A 25 17.26 -47.47 -15.46
N ARG A 26 16.25 -47.32 -14.61
CA ARG A 26 15.05 -46.60 -14.99
C ARG A 26 15.58 -45.24 -15.37
N SER A 27 15.64 -44.98 -16.68
CA SER A 27 15.74 -43.64 -17.21
C SER A 27 14.58 -42.87 -16.61
N PHE A 28 14.82 -42.25 -15.46
CA PHE A 28 14.09 -41.07 -15.05
C PHE A 28 14.52 -40.02 -16.07
N CYS A 29 13.89 -40.06 -17.24
CA CYS A 29 13.68 -38.87 -18.00
C CYS A 29 12.77 -38.03 -17.10
N ALA A 30 13.41 -37.32 -16.16
CA ALA A 30 12.76 -36.26 -15.43
C ALA A 30 12.21 -35.37 -16.53
N ARG A 31 10.88 -35.42 -16.69
CA ARG A 31 10.13 -34.39 -17.39
C ARG A 31 10.46 -33.12 -16.63
N SER A 32 11.56 -32.47 -17.00
CA SER A 32 11.72 -31.05 -16.82
C SER A 32 10.63 -30.46 -17.71
N ALA A 33 9.42 -30.42 -17.15
CA ALA A 33 8.38 -29.53 -17.59
C ALA A 33 8.99 -28.15 -17.41
N ARG A 34 9.70 -27.70 -18.46
CA ARG A 34 10.08 -26.31 -18.61
C ARG A 34 8.79 -25.54 -18.43
N THR A 35 8.59 -24.98 -17.24
CA THR A 35 7.52 -24.04 -16.98
C THR A 35 7.75 -22.94 -18.00
N MET A 36 6.93 -22.90 -19.04
CA MET A 36 6.94 -21.81 -19.99
C MET A 36 6.52 -20.58 -19.17
N ASN A 37 7.48 -19.72 -18.85
CA ASN A 37 7.19 -18.50 -18.13
C ASN A 37 6.38 -17.59 -19.05
N TYR A 38 5.11 -17.33 -18.72
CA TYR A 38 4.32 -16.35 -19.46
C TYR A 38 4.73 -14.96 -18.95
N PHE A 39 5.52 -14.25 -19.76
CA PHE A 39 5.81 -12.85 -19.52
C PHE A 39 4.52 -12.06 -19.70
N VAL A 40 4.11 -11.37 -18.64
CA VAL A 40 2.85 -10.61 -18.61
C VAL A 40 3.10 -9.15 -18.93
N GLY A 41 4.12 -8.57 -18.30
CA GLY A 41 4.45 -7.16 -18.49
C GLY A 41 5.60 -6.67 -17.64
N GLN A 42 5.87 -5.37 -17.74
CA GLN A 42 6.89 -4.66 -16.99
C GLN A 42 6.29 -3.38 -16.39
N ASP A 43 6.78 -2.97 -15.22
CA ASP A 43 6.43 -1.66 -14.66
C ASP A 43 7.34 -0.53 -15.16
N LEU A 44 7.06 0.69 -14.70
CA LEU A 44 7.84 1.89 -15.02
C LEU A 44 9.28 1.84 -14.46
N GLU A 45 9.53 0.94 -13.51
CA GLU A 45 10.81 0.81 -12.80
C GLU A 45 11.70 -0.27 -13.44
N GLY A 46 11.12 -1.04 -14.36
CA GLY A 46 11.79 -2.10 -15.09
C GLY A 46 11.67 -3.48 -14.45
N ASN A 47 10.84 -3.67 -13.43
CA ASN A 47 10.57 -4.99 -12.86
C ASN A 47 9.65 -5.77 -13.81
N SER A 48 9.99 -7.04 -14.06
CA SER A 48 9.25 -7.92 -14.96
C SER A 48 8.32 -8.83 -14.18
N TYR A 49 7.10 -9.00 -14.68
CA TYR A 49 6.04 -9.79 -14.04
C TYR A 49 5.71 -11.01 -14.88
N TYR A 50 5.54 -12.14 -14.20
CA TYR A 50 5.31 -13.44 -14.79
C TYR A 50 4.12 -14.13 -14.15
N GLU A 51 3.36 -14.86 -14.96
CA GLU A 51 2.29 -15.73 -14.53
C GLU A 51 2.60 -17.17 -14.94
N HIS A 52 2.34 -18.10 -14.02
CA HIS A 52 2.60 -19.51 -14.20
C HIS A 52 1.32 -20.29 -13.86
N PRO A 53 0.87 -21.22 -14.71
CA PRO A 53 -0.13 -22.19 -14.28
C PRO A 53 0.42 -22.96 -13.08
N SER A 54 -0.42 -23.21 -12.07
CA SER A 54 0.02 -24.04 -10.95
C SER A 54 0.33 -25.45 -11.45
N VAL A 55 1.46 -25.99 -11.00
CA VAL A 55 1.90 -27.37 -11.35
C VAL A 55 1.25 -28.40 -10.42
N LEU A 56 0.83 -27.96 -9.24
CA LEU A 56 -0.01 -28.70 -8.30
C LEU A 56 -1.46 -28.38 -8.64
N ASP A 57 -2.42 -29.26 -8.32
CA ASP A 57 -3.86 -29.14 -8.62
C ASP A 57 -4.57 -27.93 -7.97
N ASP A 58 -3.85 -26.86 -7.65
CA ASP A 58 -4.37 -25.59 -7.21
C ASP A 58 -5.03 -24.84 -8.38
N PRO A 59 -6.26 -24.34 -8.21
CA PRO A 59 -6.96 -23.59 -9.25
C PRO A 59 -6.38 -22.18 -9.48
N ARG A 60 -5.42 -21.75 -8.66
CA ARG A 60 -4.89 -20.38 -8.67
C ARG A 60 -3.53 -20.33 -9.39
N PRO A 61 -3.36 -19.52 -10.45
CA PRO A 61 -2.07 -19.37 -11.11
C PRO A 61 -1.06 -18.71 -10.17
N LYS A 62 0.20 -19.11 -10.23
CA LYS A 62 1.27 -18.49 -9.46
C LYS A 62 1.76 -17.23 -10.19
N ARG A 63 1.75 -16.10 -9.49
CA ARG A 63 2.26 -14.82 -10.00
C ARG A 63 3.60 -14.51 -9.35
N THR A 64 4.59 -14.07 -10.10
CA THR A 64 5.95 -13.84 -9.60
C THR A 64 6.55 -12.60 -10.25
N VAL A 65 7.31 -11.84 -9.46
CA VAL A 65 8.04 -10.65 -9.90
C VAL A 65 9.53 -10.94 -10.00
N LYS A 66 10.16 -10.45 -11.06
CA LYS A 66 11.61 -10.44 -11.24
C LYS A 66 12.08 -9.00 -11.20
N TYR A 67 12.80 -8.66 -10.14
CA TYR A 67 13.40 -7.34 -9.97
C TYR A 67 14.55 -7.13 -10.95
N LYS A 68 14.79 -5.87 -11.31
CA LYS A 68 15.84 -5.48 -12.25
C LYS A 68 17.25 -5.74 -11.68
N GLY A 69 17.51 -5.33 -10.45
CA GLY A 69 18.78 -5.53 -9.75
C GLY A 69 18.74 -6.70 -8.76
N ALA A 70 19.87 -7.40 -8.61
CA ALA A 70 20.01 -8.50 -7.67
C ALA A 70 19.88 -8.06 -6.20
N GLY A 71 20.29 -6.83 -5.88
CA GLY A 71 20.15 -6.23 -4.53
C GLY A 71 18.79 -5.60 -4.25
N ASP A 72 17.98 -5.38 -5.30
CA ASP A 72 16.71 -4.67 -5.16
C ASP A 72 15.67 -5.51 -4.42
N MET A 73 15.77 -6.84 -4.49
CA MET A 73 14.86 -7.73 -3.76
C MET A 73 14.78 -7.37 -2.27
N TRP A 74 15.92 -7.09 -1.64
CA TRP A 74 15.96 -6.75 -0.23
C TRP A 74 15.37 -5.36 0.05
N THR A 75 15.50 -4.40 -0.87
CA THR A 75 14.92 -3.06 -0.69
C THR A 75 13.40 -3.06 -0.77
N TYR A 76 12.83 -3.91 -1.63
CA TYR A 76 11.37 -4.11 -1.68
C TYR A 76 10.84 -4.86 -0.46
N VAL A 77 11.52 -5.94 -0.04
CA VAL A 77 11.11 -6.71 1.14
C VAL A 77 11.25 -5.91 2.42
N GLY A 78 12.32 -5.12 2.54
CA GLY A 78 12.55 -4.22 3.67
C GLY A 78 11.64 -2.98 3.70
N GLY A 79 10.73 -2.82 2.73
CA GLY A 79 9.77 -1.72 2.68
C GLY A 79 10.36 -0.35 2.35
N GLN A 80 11.66 -0.27 2.05
CA GLN A 80 12.33 0.95 1.58
C GLN A 80 11.79 1.36 0.21
N ARG A 81 11.48 0.38 -0.64
CA ARG A 81 10.90 0.58 -1.97
C ARG A 81 9.58 -0.18 -2.05
N ARG A 82 8.56 0.42 -2.66
CA ARG A 82 7.24 -0.20 -2.81
C ARG A 82 6.93 -0.38 -4.29
N LEU A 83 6.37 -1.54 -4.62
CA LEU A 83 5.80 -1.79 -5.95
C LEU A 83 4.61 -0.87 -6.18
N ALA A 84 4.32 -0.60 -7.46
CA ALA A 84 3.10 0.09 -7.82
C ALA A 84 1.87 -0.68 -7.30
N VAL A 85 0.87 0.06 -6.81
CA VAL A 85 -0.30 -0.52 -6.12
C VAL A 85 -1.09 -1.44 -7.05
N GLN A 86 -1.14 -1.12 -8.34
CA GLN A 86 -1.85 -1.93 -9.33
C GLN A 86 -1.17 -3.28 -9.54
N TRP A 87 0.18 -3.31 -9.56
CA TRP A 87 0.94 -4.55 -9.66
C TRP A 87 0.87 -5.37 -8.38
N SER A 88 0.90 -4.75 -7.20
CA SER A 88 0.72 -5.48 -5.94
C SER A 88 -0.67 -6.11 -5.85
N SER A 89 -1.73 -5.40 -6.26
CA SER A 89 -3.09 -5.93 -6.37
C SER A 89 -3.23 -7.09 -7.36
N TRP A 90 -2.44 -7.07 -8.45
CA TRP A 90 -2.38 -8.18 -9.39
C TRP A 90 -1.61 -9.37 -8.78
N LEU A 91 -0.49 -9.14 -8.10
CA LEU A 91 0.27 -10.20 -7.42
C LEU A 91 -0.53 -10.90 -6.30
N THR A 92 -1.39 -10.17 -5.59
CA THR A 92 -2.30 -10.75 -4.57
C THR A 92 -3.56 -11.36 -5.16
N HIS A 93 -3.69 -11.37 -6.50
CA HIS A 93 -4.87 -11.83 -7.24
C HIS A 93 -6.17 -11.12 -6.87
N THR A 94 -6.10 -9.91 -6.32
CA THR A 94 -7.27 -9.07 -6.14
C THR A 94 -7.78 -8.60 -7.50
N ARG A 95 -6.87 -8.40 -8.47
CA ARG A 95 -7.17 -8.09 -9.87
C ARG A 95 -6.87 -9.29 -10.77
N SER A 96 -7.78 -9.62 -11.69
CA SER A 96 -7.56 -10.67 -12.70
C SER A 96 -6.53 -10.22 -13.73
N ASP A 97 -6.76 -9.04 -14.32
CA ASP A 97 -6.03 -8.52 -15.46
C ASP A 97 -4.78 -7.74 -15.02
N PRO A 98 -3.67 -7.84 -15.77
CA PRO A 98 -2.48 -7.05 -15.48
C PRO A 98 -2.75 -5.55 -15.75
N PRO A 99 -2.12 -4.66 -14.98
CA PRO A 99 -2.21 -3.23 -15.24
C PRO A 99 -1.51 -2.86 -16.54
N THR A 100 -2.03 -1.85 -17.22
CA THR A 100 -1.43 -1.30 -18.44
C THR A 100 -0.39 -0.23 -18.11
N PHE A 101 0.51 0.03 -19.05
CA PHE A 101 1.55 1.05 -18.86
C PHE A 101 0.96 2.47 -18.69
N GLU A 102 -0.07 2.79 -19.46
CA GLU A 102 -0.78 4.08 -19.39
C GLU A 102 -1.47 4.28 -18.03
N GLU A 103 -2.09 3.23 -17.47
CA GLU A 103 -2.68 3.27 -16.13
C GLU A 103 -1.63 3.65 -15.06
N LEU A 104 -0.43 3.06 -15.16
CA LEU A 104 0.66 3.36 -14.21
C LEU A 104 1.13 4.81 -14.32
N GLN A 105 1.22 5.34 -15.54
CA GLN A 105 1.58 6.75 -15.77
C GLN A 105 0.50 7.70 -15.24
N ALA A 106 -0.78 7.38 -15.49
CA ALA A 106 -1.89 8.17 -14.98
C ALA A 106 -1.92 8.19 -13.44
N ASP A 107 -1.57 7.08 -12.79
CA ASP A 107 -1.50 7.03 -11.33
C ASP A 107 -0.33 7.87 -10.77
N LEU A 108 0.82 7.92 -11.44
CA LEU A 108 1.90 8.84 -11.05
C LEU A 108 1.46 10.30 -11.12
N LEU A 109 0.81 10.70 -12.22
CA LEU A 109 0.27 12.05 -12.37
C LEU A 109 -0.77 12.37 -11.29
N ARG A 110 -1.61 11.40 -10.94
CA ARG A 110 -2.55 11.54 -9.83
C ARG A 110 -1.84 11.74 -8.50
N GLN A 111 -0.83 10.93 -8.19
CA GLN A 111 -0.04 11.04 -6.96
C GLN A 111 0.64 12.40 -6.85
N GLU A 112 1.17 12.94 -7.95
CA GLU A 112 1.77 14.27 -8.00
C GLU A 112 0.76 15.38 -7.70
N ARG A 113 -0.43 15.31 -8.30
CA ARG A 113 -1.53 16.25 -8.03
C ARG A 113 -1.95 16.21 -6.56
N VAL A 114 -2.11 15.02 -5.99
CA VAL A 114 -2.45 14.84 -4.58
C VAL A 114 -1.36 15.43 -3.69
N ARG A 115 -0.08 15.13 -3.96
CA ARG A 115 1.04 15.66 -3.18
C ARG A 115 1.08 17.19 -3.20
N ARG A 116 0.80 17.81 -4.36
CA ARG A 116 0.69 19.26 -4.48
C ARG A 116 -0.47 19.82 -3.63
N ASN A 117 -1.64 19.20 -3.70
CA ASN A 117 -2.81 19.63 -2.94
C ASN A 117 -2.59 19.50 -1.43
N VAL A 118 -1.97 18.39 -1.00
CA VAL A 118 -1.59 18.16 0.40
C VAL A 118 -0.63 19.26 0.88
N ALA A 119 0.40 19.58 0.10
CA ALA A 119 1.33 20.64 0.47
C ALA A 119 0.67 22.03 0.62
N LEU A 120 -0.31 22.35 -0.24
CA LEU A 120 -1.07 23.60 -0.12
C LEU A 120 -1.94 23.61 1.14
N LEU A 121 -2.62 22.49 1.43
CA LEU A 121 -3.46 22.36 2.61
C LEU A 121 -2.63 22.45 3.90
N GLU A 122 -1.51 21.73 3.97
CA GLU A 122 -0.58 21.79 5.09
C GLU A 122 -0.03 23.21 5.32
N ALA A 123 0.21 23.98 4.26
CA ALA A 123 0.66 25.37 4.39
C ALA A 123 -0.43 26.26 5.01
N ARG A 124 -1.67 26.13 4.53
CA ARG A 124 -2.82 26.85 5.08
C ARG A 124 -3.08 26.47 6.54
N ASP A 125 -3.12 25.17 6.82
CA ASP A 125 -3.42 24.65 8.16
C ASP A 125 -2.34 25.07 9.17
N ARG A 126 -1.06 25.13 8.75
CA ARG A 126 0.03 25.66 9.58
C ARG A 126 -0.11 27.16 9.86
N GLU A 127 -0.60 27.94 8.90
CA GLU A 127 -0.87 29.38 9.11
C GLU A 127 -2.04 29.58 10.07
N GLU A 128 -3.15 28.86 9.88
CA GLU A 128 -4.29 28.87 10.79
C GLU A 128 -3.88 28.45 12.22
N GLU A 129 -3.07 27.40 12.36
CA GLU A 129 -2.54 26.97 13.65
C GLU A 129 -1.68 28.05 14.30
N ARG A 130 -0.80 28.73 13.54
CA ARG A 130 0.00 29.86 14.05
C ARG A 130 -0.89 31.00 14.54
N LEU A 131 -1.92 31.36 13.78
CA LEU A 131 -2.87 32.42 14.18
C LEU A 131 -3.67 32.01 15.43
N ARG A 132 -4.10 30.76 15.52
CA ARG A 132 -4.80 30.22 16.71
C ARG A 132 -3.91 30.24 17.95
N VAL A 133 -2.66 29.77 17.82
CA VAL A 133 -1.68 29.80 18.92
C VAL A 133 -1.41 31.25 19.33
N ALA A 134 -1.22 32.17 18.39
CA ALA A 134 -1.02 33.59 18.69
C ALA A 134 -2.25 34.21 19.40
N ALA A 135 -3.46 33.93 18.93
CA ALA A 135 -4.70 34.39 19.57
C ALA A 135 -4.87 33.83 20.98
N SER A 136 -4.49 32.58 21.22
CA SER A 136 -4.53 31.95 22.55
C SER A 136 -3.43 32.46 23.50
N THR A 137 -2.31 32.96 22.95
CA THR A 137 -1.17 33.48 23.73
C THR A 137 -1.28 34.98 23.99
N ALA A 138 -2.16 35.69 23.25
CA ALA A 138 -2.40 37.10 23.49
C ALA A 138 -2.94 37.31 24.92
N PRO A 139 -2.32 38.18 25.75
CA PRO A 139 -2.86 38.51 27.06
C PRO A 139 -4.28 39.08 26.86
N PRO A 140 -5.23 38.79 27.76
CA PRO A 140 -6.58 39.31 27.62
C PRO A 140 -6.49 40.83 27.54
N LEU A 141 -6.76 41.38 26.35
CA LEU A 141 -7.00 42.80 26.20
C LEU A 141 -8.24 43.07 27.04
N THR A 142 -8.02 43.64 28.22
CA THR A 142 -9.08 44.20 29.04
C THR A 142 -9.71 45.29 28.19
N LEU A 143 -10.80 44.94 27.50
CA LEU A 143 -11.78 45.89 26.99
C LEU A 143 -12.31 46.61 28.23
N ARG A 144 -11.61 47.66 28.64
CA ARG A 144 -12.10 48.62 29.62
C ARG A 144 -13.23 49.34 28.92
N VAL A 145 -14.43 48.79 29.07
CA VAL A 145 -15.69 49.45 28.73
C VAL A 145 -15.60 50.83 29.38
N PRO A 146 -15.51 51.93 28.62
CA PRO A 146 -15.67 53.26 29.20
C PRO A 146 -17.10 53.25 29.74
N SER A 147 -17.24 53.32 31.05
CA SER A 147 -18.53 53.40 31.72
C SER A 147 -19.29 54.59 31.14
N LEU A 148 -20.32 54.29 30.35
CA LEU A 148 -21.26 55.27 29.82
C LEU A 148 -21.86 56.03 31.03
N PRO A 149 -21.85 57.37 31.05
CA PRO A 149 -22.50 58.12 32.12
C PRO A 149 -24.01 57.81 32.14
N PRO A 150 -24.64 57.78 33.33
CA PRO A 150 -26.06 57.44 33.46
C PRO A 150 -26.93 58.52 32.80
N ASP A 151 -27.81 58.10 31.90
CA ASP A 151 -28.81 58.95 31.27
C ASP A 151 -29.80 59.51 32.33
N PRO A 152 -30.21 60.80 32.23
CA PRO A 152 -31.32 61.34 33.02
C PRO A 152 -32.68 60.82 32.52
N PRO A 153 -33.73 60.83 33.37
CA PRO A 153 -34.94 60.03 33.15
C PRO A 153 -35.94 60.68 32.18
N ALA A 154 -36.56 59.81 31.39
CA ALA A 154 -37.93 59.84 30.88
C ALA A 154 -38.39 61.04 30.00
N GLY A 155 -38.53 60.76 28.70
CA GLY A 155 -39.45 61.43 27.77
C GLY A 155 -40.33 60.40 27.04
N PRO A 156 -41.58 60.73 26.64
CA PRO A 156 -42.64 59.78 26.32
C PRO A 156 -42.49 59.07 24.95
N PRO A 157 -43.17 57.92 24.75
CA PRO A 157 -43.00 57.06 23.58
C PRO A 157 -43.70 57.67 22.36
N THR A 158 -42.96 57.87 21.27
CA THR A 158 -43.56 58.24 19.97
C THR A 158 -43.21 57.19 18.91
N GLU A 159 -44.29 56.51 18.52
CA GLU A 159 -44.59 55.80 17.28
C GLU A 159 -43.90 54.47 16.90
N PRO A 160 -44.72 53.45 16.57
CA PRO A 160 -44.31 52.28 15.81
C PRO A 160 -44.56 52.50 14.31
N ALA A 161 -43.63 52.10 13.45
CA ALA A 161 -43.98 51.66 12.10
C ALA A 161 -42.96 50.67 11.53
N PRO A 162 -43.41 49.70 10.72
CA PRO A 162 -42.67 48.48 10.44
C PRO A 162 -42.03 48.44 9.05
N MET A 163 -41.00 47.60 8.94
CA MET A 163 -40.62 46.78 7.77
C MET A 163 -40.74 47.41 6.36
N ALA A 164 -39.60 47.55 5.70
CA ALA A 164 -39.50 47.36 4.25
C ALA A 164 -38.29 46.49 3.93
N LYS A 165 -38.60 45.24 3.54
CA LYS A 165 -37.68 44.29 2.94
C LYS A 165 -37.25 44.83 1.57
N ALA A 166 -35.95 44.93 1.31
CA ALA A 166 -35.42 45.03 -0.04
C ALA A 166 -34.58 43.78 -0.31
N LEU A 167 -35.18 42.94 -1.15
CA LEU A 167 -34.71 41.66 -1.67
C LEU A 167 -33.49 41.89 -2.56
N LEU A 168 -32.35 41.26 -2.25
CA LEU A 168 -31.27 41.06 -3.21
C LEU A 168 -31.20 39.56 -3.51
N ASP A 169 -31.59 39.22 -4.74
CA ASP A 169 -31.51 37.89 -5.32
C ASP A 169 -30.10 37.32 -5.17
N THR A 170 -30.00 36.20 -4.46
CA THR A 170 -28.81 35.35 -4.43
C THR A 170 -29.09 34.11 -5.27
N PRO A 171 -28.28 33.78 -6.29
CA PRO A 171 -28.46 32.53 -7.03
C PRO A 171 -28.14 31.33 -6.12
N SER A 172 -29.18 30.55 -5.84
CA SER A 172 -29.22 29.15 -5.39
C SER A 172 -27.89 28.53 -4.97
N SER A 173 -27.63 28.54 -3.66
CA SER A 173 -26.73 27.59 -3.00
C SER A 173 -27.28 26.16 -3.22
N PRO A 174 -26.46 25.16 -3.60
CA PRO A 174 -26.90 23.77 -3.54
C PRO A 174 -27.22 23.41 -2.07
N PRO A 175 -28.20 22.53 -1.81
CA PRO A 175 -28.57 22.17 -0.44
C PRO A 175 -27.34 21.56 0.24
N SER A 176 -26.97 22.15 1.37
CA SER A 176 -26.04 21.56 2.33
C SER A 176 -26.52 20.14 2.64
N ALA A 177 -25.89 19.15 2.01
CA ALA A 177 -25.88 17.81 2.53
C ALA A 177 -25.02 17.88 3.79
N GLU A 178 -25.67 18.13 4.92
CA GLU A 178 -25.08 17.90 6.24
C GLU A 178 -24.50 16.49 6.20
N THR A 179 -23.17 16.41 6.28
CA THR A 179 -22.47 15.13 6.34
C THR A 179 -22.84 14.50 7.67
N GLU A 180 -23.80 13.58 7.67
CA GLU A 180 -24.09 12.73 8.82
C GLU A 180 -22.77 12.09 9.27
N ALA A 181 -22.33 12.45 10.47
CA ALA A 181 -21.14 11.87 11.07
C ALA A 181 -21.36 10.36 11.18
N TRP A 182 -20.51 9.58 10.51
CA TRP A 182 -20.60 8.13 10.50
C TRP A 182 -20.60 7.57 11.93
N THR A 183 -21.73 7.00 12.35
CA THR A 183 -21.88 6.35 13.67
C THR A 183 -21.76 4.84 13.51
N PRO A 184 -20.74 4.18 14.11
CA PRO A 184 -20.60 2.74 14.03
C PRO A 184 -21.72 2.06 14.82
N HIS A 185 -22.62 1.36 14.12
CA HIS A 185 -23.58 0.47 14.78
C HIS A 185 -22.85 -0.78 15.28
N ALA A 186 -22.59 -0.83 16.58
CA ALA A 186 -22.09 -2.03 17.24
C ALA A 186 -23.21 -3.09 17.23
N ALA A 187 -23.12 -4.07 16.33
CA ALA A 187 -23.99 -5.22 16.36
C ALA A 187 -23.69 -6.04 17.64
N VAL A 188 -24.63 -5.99 18.59
CA VAL A 188 -24.62 -6.85 19.78
C VAL A 188 -24.76 -8.28 19.30
N ARG A 189 -23.68 -9.05 19.38
CA ARG A 189 -23.70 -10.49 19.07
C ARG A 189 -24.08 -11.26 20.36
N GLY A 190 -25.31 -11.74 20.40
CA GLY A 190 -25.86 -12.74 21.33
C GLY A 190 -27.03 -13.41 20.61
N GLN A 191 -27.37 -14.69 20.77
CA GLN A 191 -27.11 -15.70 21.80
C GLN A 191 -27.05 -17.08 21.13
#